data_AF-A0A1V5HVL0-F1
#
_entry.id   AF-A0A1V5HVL0-F1
#
_cell.length_a   1.000
_cell.length_b   1.000
_cell.length_c   1.000
_cell.angle_alpha   90.00
_cell.angle_beta   90.00
_cell.angle_gamma   90.00
#
_symmetry.space_group_name_H-M   'P 1'
#
loop_
_entity.id
_entity.type
_entity.pdbx_description
1 polymer ?
#
loop_
_entity_poly.entity_id
_entity_poly.type
_entity_poly.pdbx_seq_one_letter_code
_entity_poly.pdbx_strand_id
1 'polypeptide(L)'
;MKKLRENMLALGLNPGHEYLVVALLDILCLAVGGLLFYFRGRLIFILYAAGIAFVLSFAYLSRYPAALRKVNAKKEEEFVRLFTYFGIYIHNGYNVYQALQAVSSFASDGLKEDFLKLLNAIDNDKSPTPYIAFSKNFESLEIKQVLLSVYQMVEEGGETYIRQFEALFDRYSAERHKLTREAHVASLGSLTVLPLLGSGITMLSLTAAIVEVMGGIYNVL
;
A
#
# COMPACT_ATOMS: atom_id res chain seq x y z
N MET A 1 1.26 17.28 6.95
CA MET A 1 0.14 17.13 7.90
C MET A 1 -1.19 16.83 7.20
N LYS A 2 -1.70 17.70 6.30
CA LYS A 2 -3.02 17.50 5.63
C LYS A 2 -3.14 16.14 4.90
N LYS A 3 -2.17 15.80 4.06
CA LYS A 3 -2.10 14.51 3.33
C LYS A 3 -2.06 13.29 4.25
N LEU A 4 -1.41 13.41 5.41
CA LEU A 4 -1.31 12.30 6.37
C LEU A 4 -2.65 12.04 7.06
N ARG A 5 -3.35 13.14 7.42
CA ARG A 5 -4.71 13.09 7.97
C ARG A 5 -5.69 12.49 6.95
N GLU A 6 -5.60 12.89 5.69
CA GLU A 6 -6.41 12.33 4.61
C GLU A 6 -6.17 10.83 4.45
N ASN A 7 -4.91 10.37 4.49
CA ASN A 7 -4.59 8.95 4.42
C ASN A 7 -5.16 8.14 5.61
N MET A 8 -5.13 8.69 6.83
CA MET A 8 -5.72 8.02 8.00
C MET A 8 -7.24 7.90 7.87
N LEU A 9 -7.91 8.97 7.43
CA LEU A 9 -9.35 8.97 7.20
C LEU A 9 -9.75 7.99 6.10
N ALA A 10 -8.95 7.89 5.02
CA ALA A 10 -9.16 6.90 3.95
C ALA A 10 -9.02 5.44 4.43
N LEU A 11 -8.26 5.21 5.52
CA LEU A 11 -8.14 3.90 6.17
C LEU A 11 -9.22 3.66 7.25
N GLY A 12 -10.15 4.60 7.45
CA GLY A 12 -11.16 4.52 8.50
C GLY A 12 -10.61 4.78 9.92
N LEU A 13 -9.39 5.32 10.03
CA LEU A 13 -8.75 5.61 11.31
C LEU A 13 -9.11 7.03 11.78
N ASN A 14 -9.24 7.21 13.09
CA ASN A 14 -9.44 8.53 13.69
C ASN A 14 -8.08 9.23 13.87
N PRO A 15 -7.80 10.34 13.15
CA PRO A 15 -6.51 11.01 13.25
C PRO A 15 -6.20 11.53 14.66
N GLY A 16 -7.24 11.94 15.41
CA GLY A 16 -7.06 12.45 16.77
C GLY A 16 -6.52 11.38 17.72
N HIS A 17 -7.04 10.15 17.60
CA HIS A 17 -6.56 9.02 18.39
C HIS A 17 -5.11 8.66 18.01
N GLU A 18 -4.77 8.66 16.71
CA GLU A 18 -3.42 8.34 16.26
C GLU A 18 -2.38 9.38 16.69
N TYR A 19 -2.72 10.68 16.65
CA TYR A 19 -1.82 11.71 17.17
C TYR A 19 -1.66 11.62 18.68
N LEU A 20 -2.70 11.20 19.41
CA LEU A 20 -2.62 10.98 20.85
C LEU A 20 -1.67 9.81 21.18
N VAL A 21 -1.75 8.70 20.45
CA VAL A 21 -0.82 7.57 20.62
C VAL A 21 0.63 8.00 20.40
N VAL A 22 0.89 8.77 19.33
CA VAL A 22 2.23 9.31 19.06
C VAL A 22 2.69 10.25 20.17
N ALA A 23 1.84 11.17 20.62
CA ALA A 23 2.17 12.09 21.71
C ALA A 23 2.47 11.36 23.04
N LEU A 24 1.70 10.32 23.38
CA LEU A 24 1.98 9.50 24.56
C LEU A 24 3.32 8.78 24.46
N LEU A 25 3.66 8.28 23.26
CA LEU A 25 4.93 7.60 23.01
C LEU A 25 6.11 8.58 23.12
N ASP A 26 5.97 9.79 22.58
CA ASP A 26 6.97 10.86 22.71
C ASP A 26 7.17 11.26 24.20
N ILE A 27 6.08 11.44 24.95
CA ILE A 27 6.13 11.75 26.39
C ILE A 27 6.84 10.64 27.16
N LEU A 28 6.55 9.38 26.86
CA LEU A 28 7.19 8.23 27.51
C LEU A 28 8.70 8.22 27.24
N CYS A 29 9.13 8.44 25.99
CA CYS A 29 10.54 8.52 25.64
C CYS A 29 11.24 9.66 26.38
N LEU A 30 10.63 10.85 26.43
CA LEU A 30 11.18 12.00 27.14
C LEU A 30 11.23 11.78 28.66
N ALA A 31 10.23 11.12 29.25
CA ALA A 31 10.22 10.77 30.67
C ALA A 31 11.38 9.85 31.03
N VAL A 32 11.66 8.84 30.20
CA VAL A 32 12.83 7.95 30.37
C VAL A 32 14.13 8.74 30.24
N GLY A 33 14.23 9.63 29.25
CA GLY A 33 15.39 10.52 29.08
C GLY A 33 15.62 11.44 30.28
N GLY A 34 14.56 12.02 30.83
CA GLY A 34 14.58 12.86 32.03
C GLY A 34 14.97 12.08 33.29
N LEU A 35 14.49 10.85 33.43
CA LEU A 35 14.86 9.96 34.53
C LEU A 35 16.35 9.58 34.46
N LEU A 36 16.86 9.25 33.28
CA LEU A 36 18.30 8.99 33.08
C LEU A 36 19.16 10.23 33.34
N PHE A 37 18.68 11.41 32.95
CA PHE A 37 19.31 12.67 33.28
C PHE A 37 19.38 12.90 34.79
N TYR A 38 18.31 12.63 35.53
CA TYR A 38 18.28 12.76 36.98
C TYR A 38 19.35 11.90 37.67
N PHE A 39 19.53 10.65 37.23
CA PHE A 39 20.52 9.75 37.85
C PHE A 39 21.97 10.00 37.45
N ARG A 40 22.23 10.52 36.25
CA ARG A 40 23.60 10.63 35.70
C ARG A 40 24.07 12.06 35.46
N GLY A 41 23.19 13.05 35.56
CA GLY A 41 23.48 14.48 35.40
C GLY A 41 23.92 14.92 34.00
N ARG A 42 23.87 14.05 32.98
CA ARG A 42 24.36 14.36 31.62
C ARG A 42 23.21 14.72 30.69
N LEU A 43 23.20 15.95 30.19
CA LEU A 43 22.20 16.47 29.24
C LEU A 43 22.07 15.62 27.97
N ILE A 44 23.12 14.87 27.60
CA ILE A 44 23.13 14.04 26.39
C ILE A 44 22.00 12.98 26.38
N PHE A 45 21.54 12.51 27.54
CA PHE A 45 20.44 11.52 27.61
C PHE A 45 19.10 12.09 27.15
N ILE A 46 18.81 13.36 27.42
CA ILE A 46 17.59 14.02 26.96
C ILE A 46 17.63 14.20 25.44
N LEU A 47 18.79 14.57 24.89
CA LEU A 47 18.98 14.70 23.44
C LEU A 47 18.81 13.36 22.72
N TYR A 48 19.36 12.27 23.26
CA TYR A 48 19.14 10.93 22.71
C TYR A 48 17.67 10.52 22.79
N ALA A 49 17.00 10.76 23.92
CA ALA A 49 15.58 10.46 24.07
C ALA A 49 14.71 11.22 23.07
N ALA A 50 14.98 12.52 22.87
CA ALA A 50 14.28 13.33 21.87
C ALA A 50 14.55 12.83 20.44
N GLY A 51 15.79 12.45 20.12
CA GLY A 51 16.14 11.86 18.83
C GLY A 51 15.42 10.54 18.57
N ILE A 52 15.36 9.65 19.57
CA ILE A 52 14.64 8.37 19.47
C ILE A 52 13.14 8.60 19.29
N ALA A 53 12.54 9.49 20.08
CA ALA A 53 11.12 9.86 19.96
C ALA A 53 10.80 10.33 18.54
N PHE A 54 11.61 11.25 18.00
CA PHE A 54 11.45 11.74 16.63
C PHE A 54 11.50 10.63 15.58
N VAL A 55 12.49 9.72 15.68
CA VAL A 55 12.63 8.59 14.75
C VAL A 55 11.45 7.63 14.83
N LEU A 56 11.00 7.28 16.04
CA LEU A 56 9.86 6.39 16.26
C LEU A 56 8.56 6.99 15.72
N SER A 57 8.32 8.27 16.01
CA SER A 57 7.15 9.00 15.54
C SER A 57 7.13 9.13 14.02
N PHE A 58 8.28 9.40 13.41
CA PHE A 58 8.42 9.40 11.95
C PHE A 58 8.15 8.02 11.34
N ALA A 59 8.74 6.96 11.90
CA ALA A 59 8.55 5.59 11.44
C ALA A 59 7.08 5.14 11.56
N TYR A 60 6.43 5.46 12.69
CA TYR A 60 5.03 5.14 12.93
C TYR A 60 4.11 5.84 11.93
N LEU A 61 4.28 7.15 11.70
CA LEU A 61 3.45 7.91 10.76
C LEU A 61 3.70 7.51 9.30
N SER A 62 4.92 7.07 8.96
CA SER A 62 5.28 6.62 7.61
C SER A 62 4.56 5.33 7.19
N ARG A 63 3.97 4.58 8.13
CA ARG A 63 3.21 3.35 7.83
C ARG A 63 1.91 3.60 7.06
N TYR A 64 1.26 4.76 7.27
CA TYR A 64 -0.04 5.08 6.68
C TYR A 64 -0.05 5.16 5.16
N PRO A 65 0.83 5.94 4.50
CA PRO A 65 0.87 5.96 3.04
C PRO A 65 1.18 4.57 2.45
N ALA A 66 2.04 3.77 3.12
CA ALA A 66 2.33 2.41 2.68
C ALA A 66 1.11 1.48 2.84
N ALA A 67 0.37 1.58 3.95
CA ALA A 67 -0.85 0.82 4.18
C ALA A 67 -1.93 1.17 3.16
N LEU A 68 -2.14 2.46 2.88
CA LEU A 68 -3.10 2.93 1.88
C LEU A 68 -2.75 2.41 0.48
N ARG A 69 -1.48 2.49 0.08
CA ARG A 69 -0.99 1.91 -1.18
C ARG A 69 -1.28 0.41 -1.29
N LYS A 70 -1.12 -0.35 -0.20
CA LYS A 70 -1.45 -1.78 -0.17
C LYS A 70 -2.94 -2.03 -0.36
N VAL A 71 -3.81 -1.22 0.26
CA VAL A 71 -5.26 -1.32 0.08
C VAL A 71 -5.65 -1.01 -1.37
N ASN A 72 -5.13 0.07 -1.94
CA ASN A 72 -5.38 0.42 -3.34
C ASN A 72 -4.87 -0.66 -4.30
N ALA A 73 -3.66 -1.18 -4.07
CA ALA A 73 -3.10 -2.25 -4.89
C ALA A 73 -3.96 -3.53 -4.86
N LYS A 74 -4.52 -3.89 -3.70
CA LYS A 74 -5.45 -5.02 -3.58
C LYS A 74 -6.75 -4.79 -4.35
N LYS A 75 -7.31 -3.57 -4.30
CA LYS A 75 -8.49 -3.21 -5.09
C LYS A 75 -8.22 -3.31 -6.59
N GLU A 76 -7.05 -2.86 -7.04
CA GLU A 76 -6.64 -2.96 -8.45
C GLU A 76 -6.42 -4.41 -8.89
N GLU A 77 -5.81 -5.25 -8.05
CA GLU A 77 -5.65 -6.69 -8.31
C GLU A 77 -7.01 -7.39 -8.41
N GLU A 78 -7.93 -7.05 -7.50
CA GLU A 78 -9.29 -7.54 -7.56
C GLU A 78 -10.02 -7.08 -8.83
N PHE A 79 -9.85 -5.83 -9.23
CA PHE A 79 -10.37 -5.31 -10.50
C PHE A 79 -9.86 -6.15 -11.67
N VAL A 80 -8.55 -6.41 -11.78
CA VAL A 80 -7.97 -7.26 -12.83
C VAL A 80 -8.61 -8.65 -12.82
N ARG A 81 -8.75 -9.28 -11.66
CA ARG A 81 -9.39 -10.60 -11.56
C ARG A 81 -10.84 -10.58 -12.06
N LEU A 82 -11.64 -9.61 -11.60
CA LEU A 82 -13.05 -9.51 -11.99
C LEU A 82 -13.22 -9.17 -13.47
N PHE A 83 -12.38 -8.28 -14.00
CA PHE A 83 -12.46 -7.90 -15.41
C PHE A 83 -11.92 -8.97 -16.37
N THR A 84 -11.10 -9.88 -15.87
CA THR A 84 -10.77 -11.13 -16.60
C THR A 84 -12.03 -11.98 -16.76
N TYR A 85 -12.81 -12.19 -15.70
CA TYR A 85 -14.09 -12.89 -15.79
C TYR A 85 -15.11 -12.14 -16.64
N PHE A 86 -15.14 -10.82 -16.55
CA PHE A 86 -15.99 -9.97 -17.39
C PHE A 86 -15.69 -10.22 -18.87
N GLY A 87 -14.41 -10.18 -19.28
CA GLY A 87 -13.99 -10.47 -20.65
C GLY A 87 -14.45 -11.87 -21.12
N ILE A 88 -14.33 -12.88 -20.26
CA ILE A 88 -14.83 -14.23 -20.54
C ILE A 88 -16.35 -14.24 -20.76
N TYR A 89 -17.13 -13.54 -19.93
CA TYR A 89 -18.58 -13.45 -20.11
C TYR A 89 -18.96 -12.74 -21.42
N ILE A 90 -18.28 -11.64 -21.75
CA ILE A 90 -18.47 -10.94 -23.03
C ILE A 90 -18.20 -11.87 -24.21
N HIS A 91 -17.09 -12.61 -24.18
CA HIS A 91 -16.75 -13.61 -25.19
C HIS A 91 -17.79 -14.72 -25.31
N ASN A 92 -18.44 -15.09 -24.21
CA ASN A 92 -19.54 -16.07 -24.17
C ASN A 92 -20.89 -15.50 -24.62
N GLY A 93 -20.93 -14.28 -25.14
CA GLY A 93 -22.14 -13.66 -25.69
C GLY A 93 -23.00 -12.93 -24.67
N TYR A 94 -22.53 -12.71 -23.44
CA TYR A 94 -23.23 -11.87 -22.47
C TYR A 94 -23.12 -10.41 -22.92
N ASN A 95 -24.19 -9.63 -22.72
CA ASN A 95 -24.07 -8.19 -22.84
C ASN A 95 -23.34 -7.59 -21.63
N VAL A 96 -22.86 -6.35 -21.74
CA VAL A 96 -22.09 -5.68 -20.69
C VAL A 96 -22.81 -5.65 -19.34
N TYR A 97 -24.11 -5.36 -19.32
CA TYR A 97 -24.88 -5.32 -18.08
C TYR A 97 -24.93 -6.70 -17.40
N GLN A 98 -25.25 -7.75 -18.17
CA GLN A 98 -25.28 -9.13 -17.68
C GLN A 98 -23.91 -9.60 -17.21
N ALA A 99 -22.84 -9.25 -17.93
CA ALA A 99 -21.48 -9.57 -17.55
C ALA A 99 -21.07 -8.85 -16.25
N LEU A 100 -21.37 -7.56 -16.11
CA LEU A 100 -21.14 -6.78 -14.87
C LEU A 100 -21.93 -7.38 -13.69
N GLN A 101 -23.18 -7.77 -13.91
CA GLN A 101 -24.01 -8.42 -12.90
C GLN A 101 -23.41 -9.77 -12.48
N ALA A 102 -22.98 -10.60 -13.43
CA ALA A 102 -22.36 -11.89 -13.14
C ALA A 102 -21.07 -11.73 -12.32
N VAL A 103 -20.18 -10.81 -12.71
CA VAL A 103 -18.91 -10.62 -11.99
C VAL A 103 -19.08 -10.01 -10.60
N SER A 104 -20.13 -9.22 -10.38
CA SER A 104 -20.41 -8.61 -9.06
C SER A 104 -20.59 -9.65 -7.94
N SER A 105 -21.01 -10.87 -8.29
CA SER A 105 -21.17 -11.97 -7.34
C SER A 105 -19.84 -12.51 -6.79
N PHE A 106 -18.72 -12.29 -7.51
CA PHE A 106 -17.38 -12.71 -7.12
C PHE A 106 -16.54 -11.58 -6.49
N ALA A 107 -17.12 -10.38 -6.35
CA ALA A 107 -16.46 -9.24 -5.75
C ALA A 107 -16.44 -9.35 -4.22
N SER A 108 -15.37 -8.85 -3.59
CA SER A 108 -15.28 -8.64 -2.15
C SER A 108 -16.36 -7.67 -1.67
N ASP A 109 -16.72 -7.74 -0.38
CA ASP A 109 -17.83 -6.95 0.17
C ASP A 109 -17.75 -5.46 -0.16
N GLY A 110 -16.54 -4.87 -0.08
CA GLY A 110 -16.33 -3.46 -0.39
C GLY A 110 -16.56 -3.14 -1.87
N LEU A 111 -16.00 -3.94 -2.79
CA LEU A 111 -16.14 -3.68 -4.22
C LEU A 111 -17.51 -4.11 -4.76
N LYS A 112 -18.14 -5.10 -4.13
CA LYS A 112 -19.50 -5.55 -4.42
C LYS A 112 -20.51 -4.44 -4.21
N GLU A 113 -20.40 -3.69 -3.12
CA GLU A 113 -21.25 -2.52 -2.88
C GLU A 113 -21.09 -1.48 -4.00
N ASP A 114 -19.85 -1.23 -4.44
CA ASP A 114 -19.57 -0.31 -5.54
C ASP A 114 -20.13 -0.81 -6.89
N PHE A 115 -20.06 -2.11 -7.18
CA PHE A 115 -20.69 -2.71 -8.36
C PHE A 115 -22.22 -2.60 -8.32
N LEU A 116 -22.84 -2.84 -7.17
CA LEU A 116 -24.29 -2.68 -7.02
C LEU A 116 -24.71 -1.23 -7.23
N LYS A 117 -23.94 -0.27 -6.72
CA LYS A 117 -24.15 1.17 -7.00
C LYS A 117 -24.01 1.47 -8.48
N LEU A 118 -22.99 0.92 -9.16
CA LEU A 118 -22.80 1.08 -10.60
C LEU A 118 -24.00 0.52 -11.39
N LEU A 119 -24.43 -0.72 -11.12
CA LEU A 119 -25.55 -1.36 -11.80
C LEU A 119 -26.84 -0.56 -11.62
N ASN A 120 -27.15 -0.15 -10.38
CA ASN A 120 -28.29 0.72 -10.09
C ASN A 120 -28.18 2.07 -10.81
N ALA A 121 -26.99 2.66 -10.88
CA ALA A 121 -26.77 3.92 -11.59
C ALA A 121 -26.96 3.76 -13.10
N ILE A 122 -26.49 2.65 -13.69
CA ILE A 122 -26.71 2.32 -15.11
C ILE A 122 -28.19 2.15 -15.40
N ASP A 123 -28.98 1.58 -14.48
CA ASP A 123 -30.43 1.42 -14.67
C ASP A 123 -31.16 2.76 -14.78
N ASN A 124 -30.67 3.79 -14.10
CA ASN A 124 -31.26 5.13 -14.09
C ASN A 124 -30.65 6.08 -15.12
N ASP A 125 -29.37 5.92 -15.47
CA ASP A 125 -28.62 6.78 -16.37
C ASP A 125 -27.77 5.94 -17.33
N LYS A 126 -28.05 6.06 -18.64
CA LYS A 126 -27.31 5.34 -19.70
C LYS A 126 -26.08 6.10 -20.21
N SER A 127 -25.83 7.32 -19.71
CA SER A 127 -24.67 8.14 -20.08
C SER A 127 -23.35 7.54 -19.55
N PRO A 128 -22.16 8.11 -19.85
CA PRO A 128 -20.90 7.61 -19.30
C PRO A 128 -20.73 7.92 -17.80
N THR A 129 -21.62 8.73 -17.21
CA THR A 129 -21.50 9.24 -15.83
C THR A 129 -21.40 8.14 -14.77
N PRO A 130 -22.19 7.03 -14.81
CA PRO A 130 -22.06 5.93 -13.85
C PRO A 130 -20.68 5.27 -13.87
N TYR A 131 -20.13 5.04 -15.06
CA TYR A 131 -18.79 4.45 -15.23
C TYR A 131 -17.71 5.40 -14.71
N ILE A 132 -17.81 6.69 -15.00
CA ILE A 132 -16.90 7.71 -14.48
C ILE A 132 -16.99 7.77 -12.95
N ALA A 133 -18.19 7.73 -12.37
CA ALA A 133 -18.39 7.76 -10.93
C ALA A 133 -17.78 6.52 -10.25
N PHE A 134 -18.02 5.32 -10.79
CA PHE A 134 -17.39 4.08 -10.32
C PHE A 134 -15.87 4.12 -10.44
N SER A 135 -15.35 4.70 -11.53
CA SER A 135 -13.91 4.80 -11.76
C SER A 135 -13.16 5.66 -10.72
N LYS A 136 -13.87 6.52 -9.98
CA LYS A 136 -13.30 7.33 -8.89
C LYS A 136 -12.87 6.49 -7.68
N ASN A 137 -13.34 5.24 -7.59
CA ASN A 137 -12.89 4.29 -6.57
C ASN A 137 -11.46 3.80 -6.81
N PHE A 138 -10.88 4.12 -7.97
CA PHE A 138 -9.54 3.72 -8.38
C PHE A 138 -8.66 4.94 -8.64
N GLU A 139 -7.40 4.87 -8.19
CA GLU A 139 -6.41 5.91 -8.47
C GLU A 139 -5.88 5.80 -9.91
N SER A 140 -5.67 4.58 -10.41
CA SER A 140 -5.15 4.27 -11.75
C SER A 140 -5.97 4.94 -12.87
N LEU A 141 -5.26 5.61 -13.77
CA LEU A 141 -5.85 6.22 -14.96
C LEU A 141 -6.24 5.16 -15.99
N GLU A 142 -5.48 4.07 -16.04
CA GLU A 142 -5.65 2.93 -16.93
C GLU A 142 -6.98 2.22 -16.62
N ILE A 143 -7.32 2.00 -15.34
CA ILE A 143 -8.66 1.49 -14.96
C ILE A 143 -9.76 2.40 -15.49
N LYS A 144 -9.60 3.72 -15.41
CA LYS A 144 -10.58 4.69 -15.92
C LYS A 144 -10.75 4.55 -17.44
N GLN A 145 -9.66 4.34 -18.17
CA GLN A 145 -9.68 4.08 -19.61
C GLN A 145 -10.38 2.75 -19.94
N VAL A 146 -10.10 1.68 -19.19
CA VAL A 146 -10.77 0.38 -19.35
C VAL A 146 -12.27 0.53 -19.12
N LEU A 147 -12.69 1.22 -18.05
CA LEU A 147 -14.11 1.47 -17.76
C LEU A 147 -14.80 2.33 -18.82
N LEU A 148 -14.10 3.31 -19.40
CA LEU A 148 -14.63 4.08 -20.51
C LEU A 148 -14.80 3.23 -21.77
N SER A 149 -13.87 2.32 -22.03
CA SER A 149 -14.01 1.35 -23.12
C SER A 149 -15.19 0.40 -22.90
N VAL A 150 -15.46 -0.01 -21.66
CA VAL A 150 -16.65 -0.80 -21.30
C VAL A 150 -17.94 -0.03 -21.59
N TYR A 151 -17.97 1.27 -21.32
CA TYR A 151 -19.09 2.12 -21.71
C TYR A 151 -19.26 2.17 -23.24
N GLN A 152 -18.17 2.32 -24.00
CA GLN A 152 -18.23 2.33 -25.47
C GLN A 152 -18.80 1.02 -26.04
N MET A 153 -18.51 -0.12 -25.39
CA MET A 153 -19.12 -1.41 -25.74
C MET A 153 -20.63 -1.43 -25.53
N VAL A 154 -21.18 -0.64 -24.60
CA VAL A 154 -22.63 -0.52 -24.38
C VAL A 154 -23.29 0.33 -25.46
N GLU A 155 -22.69 1.47 -25.78
CA GLU A 155 -23.25 2.43 -26.75
C GLU A 155 -23.17 1.94 -28.19
N GLU A 156 -21.97 1.56 -28.62
CA GLU A 156 -21.67 1.36 -30.04
C GLU A 156 -21.75 -0.13 -30.41
N GLY A 157 -21.50 -1.00 -29.43
CA GLY A 157 -21.62 -2.45 -29.57
C GLY A 157 -20.68 -3.06 -30.63
N GLY A 158 -20.64 -4.38 -30.69
CA GLY A 158 -19.92 -5.10 -31.75
C GLY A 158 -18.42 -5.32 -31.49
N GLU A 159 -17.81 -6.05 -32.41
CA GLU A 159 -16.51 -6.71 -32.22
C GLU A 159 -15.34 -5.74 -32.08
N THR A 160 -15.40 -4.57 -32.73
CA THR A 160 -14.33 -3.56 -32.69
C THR A 160 -14.10 -3.04 -31.27
N TYR A 161 -15.17 -2.75 -30.52
CA TYR A 161 -15.06 -2.20 -29.16
C TYR A 161 -14.72 -3.27 -28.13
N ILE A 162 -15.15 -4.51 -28.37
CA ILE A 162 -14.71 -5.67 -27.59
C ILE A 162 -13.18 -5.83 -27.70
N ARG A 163 -12.64 -5.78 -28.94
CA ARG A 163 -11.19 -5.84 -29.18
C ARG A 163 -10.44 -4.64 -28.57
N GLN A 164 -11.04 -3.45 -28.60
CA GLN A 164 -10.46 -2.26 -27.96
C GLN A 164 -10.37 -2.45 -26.44
N PHE A 165 -11.45 -2.94 -25.81
CA PHE A 165 -11.47 -3.27 -24.40
C PHE A 165 -10.38 -4.29 -24.06
N GLU A 166 -10.30 -5.39 -24.82
CA GLU A 166 -9.30 -6.44 -24.63
C GLU A 166 -7.88 -5.89 -24.73
N ALA A 167 -7.57 -5.10 -25.76
CA ALA A 167 -6.25 -4.52 -25.91
C ALA A 167 -5.88 -3.60 -24.73
N LEU A 168 -6.81 -2.77 -24.25
CA LEU A 168 -6.58 -1.89 -23.09
C LEU A 168 -6.43 -2.69 -21.79
N PHE A 169 -7.30 -3.68 -21.60
CA PHE A 169 -7.33 -4.51 -20.41
C PHE A 169 -6.10 -5.42 -20.33
N ASP A 170 -5.69 -6.07 -21.42
CA ASP A 170 -4.51 -6.92 -21.47
C ASP A 170 -3.23 -6.13 -21.19
N ARG A 171 -3.10 -4.93 -21.77
CA ARG A 171 -1.98 -4.03 -21.48
C ARG A 171 -1.92 -3.69 -19.98
N TYR A 172 -3.06 -3.30 -19.41
CA TYR A 172 -3.14 -2.95 -17.99
C TYR A 172 -2.85 -4.16 -17.09
N SER A 173 -3.46 -5.31 -17.36
CA SER A 173 -3.28 -6.55 -16.62
C SER A 173 -1.83 -7.03 -16.66
N ALA A 174 -1.18 -6.99 -17.83
CA ALA A 174 0.22 -7.34 -17.99
C ALA A 174 1.15 -6.41 -17.20
N GLU A 175 0.90 -5.10 -17.22
CA GLU A 175 1.65 -4.13 -16.42
C GLU A 175 1.47 -4.39 -14.92
N ARG A 176 0.26 -4.66 -14.46
CA ARG A 176 -0.02 -5.01 -13.06
C ARG A 176 0.69 -6.28 -12.63
N HIS A 177 0.66 -7.33 -13.45
CA HIS A 177 1.38 -8.56 -13.16
C HIS A 177 2.89 -8.35 -13.11
N LYS A 178 3.45 -7.52 -13.99
CA LYS A 178 4.86 -7.14 -13.96
C LYS A 178 5.21 -6.42 -12.65
N LEU A 179 4.44 -5.41 -12.26
CA LEU A 179 4.66 -4.67 -11.00
C LEU A 179 4.59 -5.57 -9.77
N THR A 180 3.63 -6.50 -9.72
CA THR A 180 3.52 -7.46 -8.61
C THR A 180 4.73 -8.39 -8.56
N ARG A 181 5.22 -8.88 -9.70
CA ARG A 181 6.42 -9.71 -9.78
C ARG A 181 7.67 -8.93 -9.35
N GLU A 182 7.84 -7.72 -9.85
CA GLU A 182 8.96 -6.85 -9.47
C GLU A 182 8.97 -6.53 -7.97
N ALA A 183 7.80 -6.27 -7.38
CA ALA A 183 7.65 -6.07 -5.95
C ALA A 183 8.03 -7.33 -5.14
N HIS A 184 7.65 -8.52 -5.63
CA HIS A 184 8.04 -9.78 -5.02
C HIS A 184 9.56 -9.99 -5.08
N VAL A 185 10.17 -9.77 -6.25
CA VAL A 185 11.63 -9.84 -6.43
C VAL A 185 12.36 -8.83 -5.53
N ALA A 186 11.86 -7.59 -5.46
CA ALA A 186 12.44 -6.56 -4.58
C ALA A 186 12.35 -6.95 -3.10
N SER A 187 11.26 -7.61 -2.68
CA SER A 187 11.12 -8.11 -1.31
C SER A 187 12.10 -9.23 -0.97
N LEU A 188 12.53 -10.03 -1.96
CA LEU A 188 13.60 -11.01 -1.79
C LEU A 188 14.96 -10.32 -1.76
N GLY A 189 15.13 -9.22 -2.50
CA GLY A 189 16.35 -8.41 -2.48
C GLY A 189 16.68 -7.86 -1.09
N SER A 190 15.70 -7.48 -0.28
CA SER A 190 15.95 -6.98 1.09
C SER A 190 16.48 -8.07 2.05
N LEU A 191 16.28 -9.35 1.73
CA LEU A 191 16.86 -10.46 2.51
C LEU A 191 18.39 -10.50 2.40
N THR A 192 18.99 -9.86 1.38
CA THR A 192 20.45 -9.77 1.23
C THR A 192 21.10 -8.80 2.24
N VAL A 193 20.33 -7.91 2.85
CA VAL A 193 20.84 -6.95 3.87
C VAL A 193 21.13 -7.65 5.20
N LEU A 194 20.39 -8.72 5.54
CA LEU A 194 20.56 -9.47 6.79
C LEU A 194 21.95 -10.14 6.88
N PRO A 195 22.44 -10.87 5.86
CA PRO A 195 23.80 -11.36 5.81
C PRO A 195 24.85 -10.24 5.96
N LEU A 196 24.62 -9.08 5.34
CA LEU A 196 25.54 -7.95 5.41
C LEU A 196 25.65 -7.40 6.84
N LEU A 197 24.51 -7.20 7.52
CA LEU A 197 24.47 -6.80 8.92
C LEU A 197 25.12 -7.85 9.83
N GLY A 198 24.84 -9.14 9.59
CA GLY A 198 25.48 -10.24 10.29
C GLY A 198 27.01 -10.18 10.15
N SER A 199 27.50 -9.97 8.92
CA SER A 199 28.93 -9.85 8.66
C SER A 199 29.57 -8.64 9.38
N GLY A 200 28.87 -7.50 9.41
CA GLY A 200 29.34 -6.30 10.12
C GLY A 200 29.40 -6.51 11.64
N ILE A 201 28.39 -7.15 12.22
CA ILE A 201 28.38 -7.51 13.65
C ILE A 201 29.53 -8.46 13.95
N THR A 202 29.72 -9.51 13.14
CA THR A 202 30.84 -10.46 13.35
C THR A 202 32.20 -9.77 13.26
N MET A 203 32.37 -8.83 12.34
CA MET A 203 33.61 -8.06 12.21
C MET A 203 33.86 -7.19 13.45
N LEU A 204 32.84 -6.46 13.93
CA LEU A 204 32.95 -5.65 15.14
C LEU A 204 33.25 -6.50 16.38
N SER A 205 32.60 -7.66 16.52
CA SER A 205 32.88 -8.61 17.61
C SER A 205 34.32 -9.13 17.55
N LEU A 206 34.83 -9.46 16.36
CA LEU A 206 36.20 -9.90 16.18
C LEU A 206 37.19 -8.79 16.54
N THR A 207 36.94 -7.55 16.10
CA THR A 207 37.79 -6.40 16.42
C THR A 207 37.81 -6.14 17.93
N ALA A 208 36.65 -6.18 18.60
CA ALA A 208 36.57 -6.01 20.05
C ALA A 208 37.36 -7.09 20.79
N ALA A 209 37.23 -8.36 20.37
CA ALA A 209 37.98 -9.47 20.95
C ALA A 209 39.50 -9.30 20.79
N ILE A 210 39.96 -8.84 19.62
CA ILE A 210 41.39 -8.56 19.38
C ILE A 210 41.88 -7.45 20.31
N VAL A 211 41.12 -6.35 20.44
CA VAL A 211 41.47 -5.22 21.32
C VAL A 211 41.55 -5.66 22.78
N GLU A 212 40.62 -6.50 23.24
CA GLU A 212 40.61 -7.04 24.60
C GLU A 212 41.83 -7.93 24.88
N VAL A 213 42.18 -8.83 23.95
CA VAL A 213 43.38 -9.67 24.07
C VAL A 213 44.65 -8.82 24.09
N MET A 214 44.77 -7.82 23.21
CA MET A 214 45.93 -6.92 23.19
C MET A 214 46.04 -6.09 24.48
N GLY A 215 44.91 -5.56 24.97
CA GLY A 215 44.86 -4.83 26.25
C GLY A 215 45.21 -5.72 27.45
N GLY A 216 44.76 -6.97 27.44
CA GLY A 216 45.11 -7.97 28.46
C GLY A 216 46.60 -8.28 28.50
N ILE A 217 47.25 -8.42 27.35
CA ILE A 217 48.70 -8.63 27.26
C ILE A 217 49.48 -7.41 27.76
N TYR A 218 49.02 -6.20 27.40
CA TYR A 218 49.69 -4.95 27.78
C TYR A 218 49.61 -4.66 29.30
N ASN A 219 48.56 -5.14 29.98
CA ASN A 219 48.41 -4.99 31.43
C ASN A 219 49.18 -6.04 32.26
N VAL A 220 49.73 -7.08 31.62
CA VAL A 220 50.46 -8.17 32.29
C VAL A 220 51.98 -8.01 32.17
N LEU A 221 52.46 -7.18 31.23
CA LEU A 221 53.86 -6.74 31.09
C LEU A 221 54.15 -5.49 31.93
#